data_AF-A0A7W7QE93-F1
#
_entry.id   AF-A0A7W7QE93-F1
#
_cell.length_a   1.000
_cell.length_b   1.000
_cell.length_c   1.000
_cell.angle_alpha   90.00
_cell.angle_beta   90.00
_cell.angle_gamma   90.00
#
_symmetry.space_group_name_H-M   'P 1'
#
loop_
_entity.id
_entity.type
_entity.pdbx_description
1 polymer ?
#
loop_
_entity_poly.entity_id
_entity_poly.type
_entity_poly.pdbx_seq_one_letter_code
_entity_poly.pdbx_strand_id
1 'polypeptide(L)'
;MRDVEAVVAELADRDDAGLVVAACWYDVSNDRPNYLMSQFDVQNFLWLTLPQLLREPPADLDPMPGWQPVVDAAAWFFEQLDQPRYAALCRADRTREILEAGDDPLYSFELYAMATHESGIMPPSGLSITWLDRPGPREEALYDAITRALERAIASGELDPADESKRLAVAVGVLDQPPDGHTETMQELMLAERLARLHAMSGSQTLRELLVRVAPDVANPVDLTPEVLLAGTRPLAQVVHEGDGPPGMTAVARKFGLLDGDGERTGDGDRALGHPVQLFEAVVNGVAAPADPLARQAALPLLAMLVLADTVDVEMLVDRLGIVFFETGTHDLPEPSDTVREVVAELLADMHTAGVLTAPGEHQRLTDYGRRVAVTGIRARAMQGVDQ
;
A
#
# COMPACT_ATOMS: atom_id res chain seq x y z
N MET A 1 26.30 11.85 23.38
CA MET A 1 26.06 11.91 21.93
C MET A 1 26.89 13.05 21.34
N ARG A 2 27.79 12.74 20.40
CA ARG A 2 28.55 13.75 19.65
C ARG A 2 27.66 14.38 18.58
N ASP A 3 28.02 15.57 18.13
CA ASP A 3 27.39 16.21 16.98
C ASP A 3 27.65 15.40 15.70
N VAL A 4 26.61 15.10 14.93
CA VAL A 4 26.72 14.16 13.79
C VAL A 4 27.63 14.72 12.71
N GLU A 5 27.46 16.00 12.35
CA GLU A 5 28.30 16.66 11.34
C GLU A 5 29.77 16.65 11.71
N ALA A 6 30.10 16.88 12.99
CA ALA A 6 31.47 16.78 13.48
C ALA A 6 32.05 15.36 13.36
N VAL A 7 31.25 14.31 13.58
CA VAL A 7 31.70 12.92 13.43
C VAL A 7 31.85 12.55 11.96
N VAL A 8 30.94 13.00 11.09
CA VAL A 8 31.01 12.77 9.63
C VAL A 8 32.24 13.45 9.03
N ALA A 9 32.54 14.69 9.44
CA ALA A 9 33.76 15.39 9.02
C ALA A 9 35.03 14.67 9.49
N GLU A 10 35.08 14.21 10.75
CA GLU A 10 36.21 13.40 11.26
C GLU A 10 36.37 12.09 10.48
N LEU A 11 35.25 11.48 10.09
CA LEU A 11 35.24 10.24 9.33
C LEU A 11 35.79 10.44 7.91
N ALA A 12 35.36 11.49 7.22
CA ALA A 12 35.81 11.84 5.87
C ALA A 12 37.32 12.18 5.82
N ASP A 13 37.86 12.82 6.86
CA ASP A 13 39.27 13.21 6.94
C ASP A 13 40.21 12.04 7.31
N ARG A 14 39.67 10.89 7.73
CA ARG A 14 40.44 9.79 8.32
C ARG A 14 41.09 8.89 7.26
N ASP A 15 40.28 8.36 6.35
CA ASP A 15 40.68 7.40 5.31
C ASP A 15 39.59 7.26 4.23
N ASP A 16 39.90 6.58 3.12
CA ASP A 16 38.96 6.39 1.99
C ASP A 16 37.70 5.63 2.41
N ALA A 17 37.80 4.72 3.39
CA ALA A 17 36.65 3.99 3.93
C ALA A 17 35.71 4.91 4.70
N GLY A 18 36.27 5.83 5.48
CA GLY A 18 35.53 6.88 6.15
C GLY A 18 34.86 7.86 5.18
N LEU A 19 35.53 8.20 4.07
CA LEU A 19 34.92 9.00 3.00
C LEU A 19 33.68 8.33 2.39
N VAL A 20 33.71 7.01 2.15
CA VAL A 20 32.55 6.25 1.64
C VAL A 20 31.37 6.31 2.62
N VAL A 21 31.61 6.10 3.91
CA VAL A 21 30.56 6.16 4.93
C VAL A 21 29.99 7.58 5.06
N ALA A 22 30.85 8.60 5.03
CA ALA A 22 30.44 10.00 5.06
C ALA A 22 29.57 10.36 3.83
N ALA A 23 29.97 9.92 2.64
CA ALA A 23 29.20 10.12 1.42
C ALA A 23 27.81 9.45 1.51
N CYS A 24 27.73 8.22 2.03
CA CYS A 24 26.44 7.57 2.25
C CYS A 24 25.57 8.31 3.28
N TRP A 25 26.16 8.81 4.36
CA TRP A 25 25.43 9.64 5.32
C TRP A 25 24.79 10.86 4.66
N TYR A 26 25.54 11.58 3.82
CA TYR A 26 25.01 12.74 3.11
C TYR A 26 23.88 12.37 2.14
N ASP A 27 24.02 11.27 1.41
CA ASP A 27 22.98 10.77 0.51
C ASP A 27 21.68 10.43 1.26
N VAL A 28 21.77 9.65 2.34
CA VAL A 28 20.62 9.23 3.14
C VAL A 28 19.97 10.40 3.89
N SER A 29 20.79 11.28 4.48
CA SER A 29 20.28 12.44 5.21
C SER A 29 19.65 13.47 4.28
N ASN A 30 20.09 13.56 3.02
CA ASN A 30 19.62 14.51 2.02
C ASN A 30 19.59 15.95 2.58
N ASP A 31 20.70 16.33 3.24
CA ASP A 31 20.91 17.60 3.95
C ASP A 31 19.85 17.95 5.02
N ARG A 32 19.08 16.97 5.49
CA ARG A 32 18.06 17.20 6.53
C ARG A 32 18.73 17.40 7.89
N PRO A 33 18.57 18.58 8.53
CA PRO A 33 19.18 18.83 9.83
C PRO A 33 18.57 17.90 10.88
N ASN A 34 19.42 17.31 11.73
CA ASN A 34 19.03 16.35 12.77
C ASN A 34 18.41 15.06 12.24
N TYR A 35 18.66 14.70 10.98
CA TYR A 35 18.29 13.38 10.50
C TYR A 35 18.94 12.29 11.36
N LEU A 36 18.16 11.26 11.71
CA LEU A 36 18.64 10.10 12.44
C LEU A 36 18.47 8.89 11.55
N MET A 37 19.55 8.18 11.24
CA MET A 37 19.46 6.92 10.50
C MET A 37 18.59 5.92 11.28
N SER A 38 17.65 5.31 10.56
CA SER A 38 16.91 4.13 10.99
C SER A 38 17.73 2.87 10.74
N GLN A 39 17.34 1.75 11.33
CA GLN A 39 17.91 0.45 10.99
C GLN A 39 17.78 0.14 9.50
N PHE A 40 16.68 0.53 8.86
CA PHE A 40 16.47 0.33 7.43
C PHE A 40 17.50 1.06 6.58
N ASP A 41 17.86 2.29 6.94
CA ASP A 41 18.91 3.05 6.24
C ASP A 41 20.27 2.37 6.36
N VAL A 42 20.60 1.86 7.56
CA VAL A 42 21.85 1.13 7.79
C VAL A 42 21.88 -0.18 7.02
N GLN A 43 20.78 -0.93 7.01
CA GLN A 43 20.66 -2.17 6.24
C GLN A 43 20.77 -1.90 4.74
N ASN A 44 20.07 -0.90 4.20
CA ASN A 44 20.18 -0.54 2.78
C ASN A 44 21.60 -0.14 2.40
N PHE A 45 22.25 0.70 3.21
CA PHE A 45 23.64 1.06 2.96
C PHE A 45 24.55 -0.17 2.90
N LEU A 46 24.54 -0.99 3.96
CA LEU A 46 25.47 -2.10 4.10
C LEU A 46 25.16 -3.26 3.14
N TRP A 47 23.88 -3.55 2.89
CA TRP A 47 23.45 -4.79 2.25
C TRP A 47 23.02 -4.61 0.79
N LEU A 48 22.72 -3.37 0.37
CA LEU A 48 22.30 -3.08 -1.00
C LEU A 48 23.26 -2.12 -1.70
N THR A 49 23.53 -0.94 -1.11
CA THR A 49 24.33 0.12 -1.73
C THR A 49 25.82 -0.25 -1.76
N LEU A 50 26.39 -0.70 -0.64
CA LEU A 50 27.81 -1.02 -0.56
C LEU A 50 28.23 -2.14 -1.54
N PRO A 51 27.51 -3.28 -1.66
CA PRO A 51 27.80 -4.26 -2.71
C PRO A 51 27.81 -3.67 -4.13
N GLN A 52 26.91 -2.74 -4.44
CA GLN A 52 26.88 -2.08 -5.75
C GLN A 52 28.10 -1.18 -5.94
N LEU A 53 28.46 -0.35 -4.95
CA LEU A 53 29.65 0.50 -4.99
C LEU A 53 30.95 -0.28 -5.13
N LEU A 54 31.04 -1.48 -4.55
CA LEU A 54 32.23 -2.32 -4.67
C LEU A 54 32.40 -2.90 -6.08
N ARG A 55 31.29 -3.20 -6.77
CA ARG A 55 31.31 -3.69 -8.16
C ARG A 55 31.53 -2.56 -9.17
N GLU A 56 30.88 -1.44 -8.93
CA GLU A 56 30.85 -0.28 -9.81
C GLU A 56 31.30 0.97 -9.03
N PRO A 57 32.60 1.06 -8.69
CA PRO A 57 33.08 2.18 -7.89
C PRO A 57 32.98 3.50 -8.66
N PRO A 58 32.62 4.61 -7.97
CA PRO A 58 32.69 5.94 -8.55
C PRO A 58 34.09 6.26 -9.08
N ALA A 59 34.17 6.99 -10.20
CA ALA A 59 35.45 7.28 -10.85
C ALA A 59 36.42 8.14 -10.01
N ASP A 60 35.90 8.85 -9.02
CA ASP A 60 36.63 9.69 -8.07
C ASP A 60 37.11 8.93 -6.81
N LEU A 61 36.72 7.67 -6.65
CA LEU A 61 37.15 6.75 -5.58
C LEU A 61 37.99 5.60 -6.16
N ASP A 62 39.26 5.87 -6.46
CA ASP A 62 40.22 4.88 -6.99
C ASP A 62 41.53 4.85 -6.16
N PRO A 63 41.86 3.72 -5.48
CA PRO A 63 41.09 2.48 -5.42
C PRO A 63 39.94 2.54 -4.39
N MET A 64 38.79 1.97 -4.73
CA MET A 64 37.71 1.75 -3.77
C MET A 64 38.18 0.81 -2.64
N PRO A 65 38.03 1.18 -1.36
CA PRO A 65 38.36 0.29 -0.26
C PRO A 65 37.51 -0.98 -0.30
N GLY A 66 38.08 -2.10 0.16
CA GLY A 66 37.31 -3.33 0.37
C GLY A 66 36.19 -3.13 1.39
N TRP A 67 35.25 -4.07 1.46
CA TRP A 67 34.10 -3.93 2.35
C TRP A 67 34.46 -3.93 3.85
N GLN A 68 35.52 -4.65 4.26
CA GLN A 68 35.88 -4.75 5.69
C GLN A 68 36.25 -3.39 6.29
N PRO A 69 37.17 -2.59 5.71
CA PRO A 69 37.44 -1.23 6.17
C PRO A 69 36.18 -0.35 6.25
N VAL A 70 35.28 -0.42 5.27
CA VAL A 70 34.05 0.39 5.25
C VAL A 70 33.10 -0.01 6.38
N VAL A 71 32.92 -1.31 6.62
CA VAL A 71 32.12 -1.84 7.74
C VAL A 71 32.69 -1.42 9.10
N ASP A 72 34.01 -1.48 9.26
CA ASP A 72 34.68 -1.06 10.50
C ASP A 72 34.53 0.45 10.74
N ALA A 73 34.66 1.25 9.67
CA ALA A 73 34.43 2.70 9.72
C ALA A 73 32.97 3.03 10.07
N ALA A 74 32.00 2.33 9.48
CA ALA A 74 30.57 2.48 9.79
C ALA A 74 30.25 2.08 11.24
N ALA A 75 30.83 0.97 11.73
CA ALA A 75 30.63 0.55 13.11
C ALA A 75 31.20 1.56 14.10
N TRP A 76 32.40 2.10 13.82
CA TRP A 76 33.01 3.17 14.63
C TRP A 76 32.15 4.44 14.60
N PHE A 77 31.62 4.82 13.43
CA PHE A 77 30.72 5.97 13.29
C PHE A 77 29.51 5.85 14.23
N PHE A 78 28.82 4.71 14.21
CA PHE A 78 27.66 4.49 15.08
C PHE A 78 28.02 4.42 16.58
N GLU A 79 29.22 3.93 16.94
CA GLU A 79 29.71 4.00 18.32
C GLU A 79 29.93 5.44 18.79
N GLN A 80 30.46 6.31 17.94
CA GLN A 80 30.63 7.74 18.26
C GLN A 80 29.29 8.46 18.48
N LEU A 81 28.23 7.97 17.83
CA LEU A 81 26.87 8.47 17.96
C LEU A 81 26.05 7.80 19.08
N ASP A 82 26.66 6.91 19.87
CA ASP A 82 25.98 6.15 20.92
C ASP A 82 24.82 5.28 20.38
N GLN A 83 25.04 4.69 19.20
CA GLN A 83 24.13 3.77 18.51
C GLN A 83 24.70 2.35 18.46
N PRO A 84 24.90 1.68 19.62
CA PRO A 84 25.58 0.38 19.68
C PRO A 84 24.86 -0.72 18.90
N ARG A 85 23.54 -0.61 18.72
CA ARG A 85 22.76 -1.56 17.91
C ARG A 85 23.14 -1.51 16.43
N TYR A 86 23.34 -0.32 15.86
CA TYR A 86 23.76 -0.18 14.47
C TYR A 86 25.22 -0.59 14.29
N ALA A 87 26.09 -0.27 15.25
CA ALA A 87 27.46 -0.78 15.25
C ALA A 87 27.52 -2.33 15.30
N ALA A 88 26.61 -2.95 16.07
CA ALA A 88 26.48 -4.41 16.10
C ALA A 88 25.96 -4.97 14.77
N LEU A 89 25.03 -4.26 14.10
CA LEU A 89 24.54 -4.63 12.77
C LEU A 89 25.66 -4.60 11.72
N CYS A 90 26.52 -3.58 11.73
CA CYS A 90 27.71 -3.53 10.87
C CYS A 90 28.57 -4.79 11.02
N ARG A 91 28.77 -5.27 12.26
CA ARG A 91 29.63 -6.41 12.56
C ARG A 91 28.93 -7.77 12.56
N ALA A 92 27.63 -7.81 12.23
CA ALA A 92 26.85 -9.03 12.27
C ALA A 92 27.34 -10.05 11.22
N ASP A 93 27.27 -11.34 11.55
CA ASP A 93 27.63 -12.41 10.61
C ASP A 93 26.79 -12.35 9.32
N ARG A 94 25.52 -11.93 9.42
CA ARG A 94 24.65 -11.70 8.26
C ARG A 94 25.15 -10.59 7.33
N THR A 95 25.68 -9.49 7.89
CA THR A 95 26.28 -8.41 7.10
C THR A 95 27.52 -8.91 6.35
N ARG A 96 28.36 -9.72 7.01
CA ARG A 96 29.51 -10.38 6.38
C ARG A 96 29.05 -11.30 5.25
N GLU A 97 28.07 -12.16 5.50
CA GLU A 97 27.54 -13.10 4.50
C GLU A 97 27.05 -12.39 3.23
N ILE A 98 26.28 -11.31 3.38
CA ILE A 98 25.76 -10.53 2.25
C ILE A 98 26.89 -9.85 1.46
N LEU A 99 27.88 -9.28 2.16
CA LEU A 99 29.00 -8.57 1.53
C LEU A 99 29.99 -9.52 0.84
N GLU A 100 30.24 -10.70 1.41
CA GLU A 100 31.04 -11.76 0.79
C GLU A 100 30.37 -12.32 -0.48
N ALA A 101 29.04 -12.29 -0.54
CA ALA A 101 28.27 -12.63 -1.74
C ALA A 101 28.20 -11.50 -2.79
N GLY A 102 28.81 -10.34 -2.55
CA GLY A 102 28.63 -9.13 -3.38
C GLY A 102 28.99 -9.29 -4.87
N ASP A 103 29.88 -10.24 -5.21
CA ASP A 103 30.25 -10.58 -6.59
C ASP A 103 29.11 -11.27 -7.38
N ASP A 104 28.13 -11.87 -6.69
CA ASP A 104 26.90 -12.42 -7.28
C ASP A 104 25.71 -11.50 -6.93
N PRO A 105 25.27 -10.62 -7.87
CA PRO A 105 24.22 -9.65 -7.61
C PRO A 105 22.88 -10.26 -7.21
N LEU A 106 22.52 -11.41 -7.79
CA LEU A 106 21.24 -12.05 -7.51
C LEU A 106 21.27 -12.69 -6.13
N TYR A 107 22.32 -13.45 -5.83
CA TYR A 107 22.44 -14.10 -4.53
C TYR A 107 22.60 -13.11 -3.38
N SER A 108 23.41 -12.06 -3.55
CA SER A 108 23.54 -10.96 -2.58
C SER A 108 22.20 -10.26 -2.33
N PHE A 109 21.41 -10.01 -3.38
CA PHE A 109 20.07 -9.42 -3.25
C PHE A 109 19.08 -10.35 -2.54
N GLU A 110 19.10 -11.66 -2.81
CA GLU A 110 18.26 -12.64 -2.11
C GLU A 110 18.58 -12.69 -0.61
N LEU A 111 19.86 -12.70 -0.24
CA LEU A 111 20.29 -12.64 1.17
C LEU A 111 19.86 -11.34 1.84
N TYR A 112 20.00 -10.20 1.16
CA TYR A 112 19.49 -8.91 1.62
C TYR A 112 17.98 -8.94 1.84
N ALA A 113 17.19 -9.40 0.87
CA ALA A 113 15.73 -9.42 0.95
C ALA A 113 15.26 -10.30 2.12
N MET A 114 15.89 -11.47 2.31
CA MET A 114 15.62 -12.37 3.43
C MET A 114 15.99 -11.72 4.78
N ALA A 115 17.20 -11.17 4.91
CA ALA A 115 17.67 -10.54 6.16
C ALA A 115 16.82 -9.33 6.56
N THR A 116 16.42 -8.51 5.58
CA THR A 116 15.55 -7.36 5.80
C THR A 116 14.15 -7.80 6.23
N HIS A 117 13.60 -8.87 5.64
CA HIS A 117 12.33 -9.45 6.09
C HIS A 117 12.42 -10.01 7.52
N GLU A 118 13.45 -10.79 7.83
CA GLU A 118 13.70 -11.38 9.15
C GLU A 118 13.88 -10.34 10.26
N SER A 119 14.34 -9.13 9.91
CA SER A 119 14.51 -8.05 10.88
C SER A 119 13.20 -7.49 11.42
N GLY A 120 12.06 -7.77 10.75
CA GLY A 120 10.72 -7.39 11.19
C GLY A 120 10.39 -5.90 11.08
N ILE A 121 11.32 -5.05 10.64
CA ILE A 121 11.14 -3.60 10.57
C ILE A 121 10.34 -3.14 9.33
N MET A 122 10.20 -4.00 8.33
CA MET A 122 9.48 -3.65 7.10
C MET A 122 7.98 -3.53 7.35
N PRO A 123 7.25 -2.65 6.63
CA PRO A 123 5.80 -2.62 6.71
C PRO A 123 5.20 -4.01 6.42
N PRO A 124 4.29 -4.50 7.27
CA PRO A 124 3.71 -5.83 7.13
C PRO A 124 2.81 -5.93 5.90
N SER A 125 2.80 -7.09 5.25
CA SER A 125 2.01 -7.32 4.02
C SER A 125 0.50 -7.33 4.27
N GLY A 126 0.06 -7.43 5.53
CA GLY A 126 -1.34 -7.34 5.92
C GLY A 126 -1.93 -5.93 5.87
N LEU A 127 -1.12 -4.89 5.64
CA LEU A 127 -1.63 -3.55 5.42
C LEU A 127 -2.41 -3.49 4.11
N SER A 128 -3.58 -2.83 4.12
CA SER A 128 -4.37 -2.57 2.90
C SER A 128 -3.76 -1.46 2.04
N ILE A 129 -2.45 -1.50 1.83
CA ILE A 129 -1.63 -0.52 1.11
C ILE A 129 -0.67 -1.28 0.21
N THR A 130 -0.68 -0.95 -1.09
CA THR A 130 0.36 -1.41 -2.02
C THR A 130 1.35 -0.28 -2.19
N TRP A 131 2.60 -0.51 -1.80
CA TRP A 131 3.69 0.44 -1.97
C TRP A 131 4.06 0.57 -3.46
N LEU A 132 4.15 1.80 -3.98
CA LEU A 132 4.51 2.07 -5.37
C LEU A 132 6.02 2.01 -5.57
N ASP A 133 6.46 1.57 -6.75
CA ASP A 133 7.87 1.58 -7.15
C ASP A 133 8.49 2.99 -7.12
N ARG A 134 7.66 4.00 -7.39
CA ARG A 134 8.02 5.42 -7.32
C ARG A 134 7.04 6.09 -6.38
N PRO A 135 7.23 5.98 -5.05
CA PRO A 135 6.31 6.56 -4.08
C PRO A 135 6.32 8.10 -4.15
N GLY A 136 5.26 8.73 -3.66
CA GLY A 136 5.27 10.18 -3.40
C GLY A 136 5.82 10.49 -2.01
N PRO A 137 6.07 11.76 -1.68
CA PRO A 137 6.64 12.14 -0.39
C PRO A 137 5.80 11.72 0.82
N ARG A 138 4.47 11.63 0.71
CA ARG A 138 3.60 11.19 1.83
C ARG A 138 3.69 9.68 2.02
N GLU A 139 3.73 8.93 0.94
CA GLU A 139 3.95 7.50 0.99
C GLU A 139 5.33 7.14 1.55
N GLU A 140 6.40 7.81 1.10
CA GLU A 140 7.76 7.65 1.66
C GLU A 140 7.79 7.95 3.15
N ALA A 141 7.17 9.06 3.56
CA ALA A 141 7.09 9.44 4.97
C ALA A 141 6.32 8.41 5.81
N LEU A 142 5.24 7.82 5.28
CA LEU A 142 4.51 6.77 5.98
C LEU A 142 5.32 5.49 6.08
N TYR A 143 6.00 5.09 5.00
CA TYR A 143 6.86 3.92 4.99
C TYR A 143 7.96 4.03 6.06
N ASP A 144 8.64 5.19 6.10
CA ASP A 144 9.66 5.50 7.10
C ASP A 144 9.07 5.53 8.52
N ALA A 145 7.90 6.14 8.72
CA ALA A 145 7.23 6.21 10.01
C ALA A 145 6.87 4.81 10.56
N ILE A 146 6.30 3.94 9.73
CA ILE A 146 5.99 2.54 10.08
C ILE A 146 7.28 1.80 10.43
N THR A 147 8.30 1.92 9.58
CA THR A 147 9.58 1.23 9.76
C THR A 147 10.22 1.61 11.09
N ARG A 148 10.28 2.91 11.40
CA ARG A 148 10.81 3.42 12.68
C ARG A 148 9.94 3.01 13.88
N ALA A 149 8.63 2.91 13.72
CA ALA A 149 7.75 2.47 14.81
C ALA A 149 7.98 0.99 15.16
N LEU A 150 8.06 0.13 14.14
CA LEU A 150 8.38 -1.29 14.30
C LEU A 150 9.77 -1.47 14.91
N GLU A 151 10.75 -0.75 14.39
CA GLU A 151 12.11 -0.73 14.89
C GLU A 151 12.20 -0.36 16.37
N ARG A 152 11.50 0.70 16.80
CA ARG A 152 11.43 1.11 18.21
C ARG A 152 10.82 0.03 19.09
N ALA A 153 9.71 -0.59 18.64
CA ALA A 153 9.02 -1.63 19.40
C ALA A 153 9.86 -2.92 19.53
N ILE A 154 10.64 -3.26 18.49
CA ILE A 154 11.59 -4.38 18.54
C ILE A 154 12.74 -4.06 19.48
N ALA A 155 13.31 -2.84 19.38
CA ALA A 155 14.43 -2.43 20.22
C ALA A 155 14.06 -2.33 21.72
N SER A 156 12.81 -2.00 22.05
CA SER A 156 12.30 -1.99 23.42
C SER A 156 11.94 -3.39 23.96
N GLY A 157 11.91 -4.41 23.10
CA GLY A 157 11.46 -5.76 23.44
C GLY A 157 9.94 -5.91 23.59
N GLU A 158 9.17 -4.89 23.18
CA GLU A 158 7.70 -4.92 23.17
C GLU A 158 7.14 -5.76 21.99
N LEU A 159 7.93 -5.89 20.92
CA LEU A 159 7.59 -6.59 19.69
C LEU A 159 8.62 -7.67 19.37
N ASP A 160 8.15 -8.90 19.19
CA ASP A 160 8.92 -9.96 18.55
C ASP A 160 8.84 -9.75 17.02
N PRO A 161 9.98 -9.67 16.29
CA PRO A 161 10.00 -9.55 14.83
C PRO A 161 9.17 -10.61 14.09
N ALA A 162 8.97 -11.80 14.68
CA ALA A 162 8.17 -12.86 14.07
C ALA A 162 6.66 -12.75 14.35
N ASP A 163 6.22 -11.85 15.24
CA ASP A 163 4.80 -11.67 15.59
C ASP A 163 4.09 -10.74 14.59
N GLU A 164 3.68 -11.30 13.46
CA GLU A 164 3.06 -10.57 12.36
C GLU A 164 1.79 -9.79 12.79
N SER A 165 1.02 -10.34 13.73
CA SER A 165 -0.22 -9.69 14.20
C SER A 165 0.09 -8.43 14.98
N LYS A 166 1.12 -8.44 15.85
CA LYS A 166 1.54 -7.23 16.57
C LYS A 166 2.25 -6.24 15.65
N ARG A 167 3.04 -6.71 14.68
CA ARG A 167 3.63 -5.84 13.65
C ARG A 167 2.55 -5.07 12.91
N LEU A 168 1.51 -5.77 12.46
CA LEU A 168 0.37 -5.15 11.81
C LEU A 168 -0.33 -4.14 12.73
N ALA A 169 -0.54 -4.47 14.01
CA ALA A 169 -1.15 -3.54 14.96
C ALA A 169 -0.31 -2.26 15.16
N VAL A 170 1.03 -2.37 15.25
CA VAL A 170 1.92 -1.21 15.33
C VAL A 170 1.83 -0.36 14.07
N ALA A 171 1.88 -0.99 12.89
CA ALA A 171 1.79 -0.29 11.62
C ALA A 171 0.44 0.42 11.42
N VAL A 172 -0.67 -0.24 11.77
CA VAL A 172 -2.01 0.39 11.77
C VAL A 172 -2.06 1.57 12.74
N GLY A 173 -1.46 1.45 13.93
CA GLY A 173 -1.38 2.56 14.87
C GLY A 173 -0.65 3.80 14.33
N VAL A 174 0.28 3.64 13.38
CA VAL A 174 0.94 4.77 12.70
C VAL A 174 0.03 5.44 11.68
N LEU A 175 -0.83 4.67 11.00
CA LEU A 175 -1.77 5.22 10.01
C LEU A 175 -2.72 6.26 10.62
N ASP A 176 -3.16 6.01 11.87
CA ASP A 176 -4.10 6.84 12.61
C ASP A 176 -3.43 8.04 13.33
N GLN A 177 -2.10 8.17 13.26
CA GLN A 177 -1.38 9.27 13.89
C GLN A 177 -1.23 10.46 12.93
N PRO A 178 -1.44 11.70 13.39
CA PRO A 178 -1.05 12.87 12.61
C PRO A 178 0.47 13.06 12.67
N PRO A 179 1.15 13.33 11.54
CA PRO A 179 2.55 13.73 11.57
C PRO A 179 2.71 15.12 12.18
N ASP A 180 3.94 15.44 12.59
CA ASP A 180 4.26 16.74 13.19
C ASP A 180 3.80 17.91 12.32
N GLY A 181 3.04 18.83 12.93
CA GLY A 181 2.52 20.02 12.26
C GLY A 181 1.29 19.79 11.38
N HIS A 182 0.72 18.57 11.37
CA HIS A 182 -0.50 18.24 10.65
C HIS A 182 -1.65 17.91 11.61
N THR A 183 -2.88 18.11 11.13
CA THR A 183 -4.10 17.70 11.85
C THR A 183 -4.70 16.41 11.30
N GLU A 184 -4.44 16.16 10.01
CA GLU A 184 -4.79 14.97 9.27
C GLU A 184 -3.87 13.82 9.64
N THR A 185 -4.43 12.62 9.69
CA THR A 185 -3.70 11.37 9.90
C THR A 185 -2.76 11.07 8.73
N MET A 186 -1.75 10.23 8.96
CA MET A 186 -0.87 9.75 7.88
C MET A 186 -1.65 9.07 6.76
N GLN A 187 -2.70 8.32 7.11
CA GLN A 187 -3.58 7.68 6.12
C GLN A 187 -4.31 8.71 5.24
N GLU A 188 -4.86 9.78 5.82
CA GLU A 188 -5.55 10.83 5.07
C GLU A 188 -4.59 11.57 4.13
N LEU A 189 -3.37 11.87 4.60
CA LEU A 189 -2.34 12.52 3.78
C LEU A 189 -1.89 11.64 2.61
N MET A 190 -1.66 10.35 2.86
CA MET A 190 -1.33 9.39 1.80
C MET A 190 -2.47 9.22 0.81
N LEU A 191 -3.72 9.09 1.30
CA LEU A 191 -4.90 8.98 0.44
C LEU A 191 -5.04 10.22 -0.46
N ALA A 192 -4.85 11.43 0.08
CA ALA A 192 -4.90 12.66 -0.70
C ALA A 192 -3.83 12.69 -1.80
N GLU A 193 -2.59 12.29 -1.49
CA GLU A 193 -1.51 12.15 -2.47
C GLU A 193 -1.85 11.12 -3.56
N ARG A 194 -2.35 9.93 -3.17
CA ARG A 194 -2.73 8.87 -4.10
C ARG A 194 -3.89 9.27 -5.00
N LEU A 195 -4.89 9.99 -4.50
CA LEU A 195 -5.98 10.52 -5.31
C LEU A 195 -5.49 11.58 -6.30
N ALA A 196 -4.60 12.49 -5.86
CA ALA A 196 -3.99 13.48 -6.75
C ALA A 196 -3.17 12.81 -7.87
N ARG A 197 -2.46 11.73 -7.53
CA ARG A 197 -1.72 10.91 -8.50
C ARG A 197 -2.64 10.17 -9.46
N LEU A 198 -3.70 9.51 -8.96
CA LEU A 198 -4.72 8.88 -9.81
C LEU A 198 -5.31 9.87 -10.82
N HIS A 199 -5.62 11.08 -10.36
CA HIS A 199 -6.07 12.16 -11.22
C HIS A 199 -5.00 12.54 -12.25
N ALA A 200 -3.74 12.71 -11.85
CA ALA A 200 -2.67 13.12 -12.76
C ALA A 200 -2.31 12.03 -13.80
N MET A 201 -2.40 10.76 -13.44
CA MET A 201 -2.02 9.62 -14.29
C MET A 201 -3.18 9.06 -15.13
N SER A 202 -4.42 9.48 -14.87
CA SER A 202 -5.58 9.03 -15.64
C SER A 202 -5.48 9.52 -17.09
N GLY A 203 -5.39 8.57 -18.03
CA GLY A 203 -5.45 8.83 -19.47
C GLY A 203 -6.80 9.39 -19.95
N SER A 204 -7.86 9.23 -19.14
CA SER A 204 -9.20 9.74 -19.43
C SER A 204 -9.44 11.11 -18.81
N GLN A 205 -9.89 12.08 -19.61
CA GLN A 205 -10.40 13.37 -19.12
C GLN A 205 -11.70 13.17 -18.34
N THR A 206 -12.60 12.32 -18.84
CA THR A 206 -13.87 12.03 -18.19
C THR A 206 -13.65 11.47 -16.77
N LEU A 207 -12.74 10.52 -16.60
CA LEU A 207 -12.38 9.98 -15.29
C LEU A 207 -11.75 11.06 -14.38
N ARG A 208 -10.88 11.93 -14.92
CA ARG A 208 -10.31 13.04 -14.13
C ARG A 208 -11.38 13.95 -13.56
N GLU A 209 -12.36 14.34 -14.38
CA GLU A 209 -13.47 15.17 -13.93
C GLU A 209 -14.32 14.49 -12.85
N LEU A 210 -14.58 13.18 -12.99
CA LEU A 210 -15.28 12.39 -11.97
C LEU A 210 -14.50 12.35 -10.65
N LEU A 211 -13.19 12.09 -10.71
CA LEU A 211 -12.33 12.03 -9.52
C LEU A 211 -12.26 13.36 -8.78
N VAL A 212 -12.19 14.49 -9.50
CA VAL A 212 -12.22 15.83 -8.89
C VAL A 212 -13.54 16.06 -8.15
N ARG A 213 -14.66 15.66 -8.73
CA ARG A 213 -15.99 15.87 -8.15
C ARG A 213 -16.25 14.99 -6.93
N VAL A 214 -15.73 13.77 -6.91
CA VAL A 214 -15.92 12.82 -5.80
C VAL A 214 -14.88 12.99 -4.68
N ALA A 215 -13.77 13.70 -4.93
CA ALA A 215 -12.68 13.87 -3.97
C ALA A 215 -13.14 14.35 -2.57
N PRO A 216 -14.09 15.30 -2.41
CA PRO A 216 -14.57 15.70 -1.09
C PRO A 216 -15.24 14.55 -0.31
N ASP A 217 -16.03 13.73 -1.00
CA ASP A 217 -16.67 12.55 -0.39
C ASP A 217 -15.65 11.48 0.00
N VAL A 218 -14.62 11.31 -0.82
CA VAL A 218 -13.54 10.35 -0.57
C VAL A 218 -12.61 10.82 0.54
N ALA A 219 -12.40 12.12 0.72
CA ALA A 219 -11.58 12.66 1.81
C ALA A 219 -12.27 12.52 3.18
N ASN A 220 -13.59 12.66 3.24
CA ASN A 220 -14.33 12.62 4.51
C ASN A 220 -14.34 11.20 5.13
N PRO A 221 -14.01 11.04 6.43
CA PRO A 221 -14.09 9.76 7.12
C PRO A 221 -15.41 9.02 6.87
N VAL A 222 -15.31 7.75 6.52
CA VAL A 222 -16.48 6.90 6.30
C VAL A 222 -16.93 6.36 7.65
N ASP A 223 -18.15 6.71 8.05
CA ASP A 223 -18.75 6.18 9.26
C ASP A 223 -19.12 4.69 9.07
N LEU A 224 -18.39 3.79 9.72
CA LEU A 224 -18.59 2.35 9.66
C LEU A 224 -19.14 1.80 10.98
N THR A 225 -20.22 2.39 11.51
CA THR A 225 -20.86 1.86 12.72
C THR A 225 -21.24 0.37 12.57
N PRO A 226 -21.12 -0.44 13.64
CA PRO A 226 -21.50 -1.85 13.59
C PRO A 226 -22.94 -2.08 13.11
N GLU A 227 -23.85 -1.16 13.44
CA GLU A 227 -25.27 -1.23 13.06
C GLU A 227 -25.44 -1.14 11.54
N VAL A 228 -24.77 -0.19 10.88
CA VAL A 228 -24.81 -0.03 9.42
C VAL A 228 -24.16 -1.22 8.73
N LEU A 229 -23.00 -1.67 9.23
CA LEU A 229 -22.30 -2.82 8.67
C LEU A 229 -23.15 -4.08 8.74
N LEU A 230 -23.69 -4.40 9.92
CA LEU A 230 -24.53 -5.58 10.13
C LEU A 230 -25.82 -5.51 9.29
N ALA A 231 -26.45 -4.35 9.20
CA ALA A 231 -27.67 -4.20 8.40
C ALA A 231 -27.41 -4.44 6.90
N GLY A 232 -26.31 -3.89 6.37
CA GLY A 232 -25.95 -4.02 4.96
C GLY A 232 -25.41 -5.39 4.57
N THR A 233 -24.59 -6.01 5.44
CA THR A 233 -23.92 -7.29 5.12
C THR A 233 -24.74 -8.53 5.51
N ARG A 234 -25.81 -8.39 6.31
CA ARG A 234 -26.61 -9.53 6.79
C ARG A 234 -27.04 -10.52 5.69
N PRO A 235 -27.56 -10.10 4.52
CA PRO A 235 -27.98 -11.05 3.49
C PRO A 235 -26.82 -11.92 3.00
N LEU A 236 -25.65 -11.32 2.79
CA LEU A 236 -24.45 -12.04 2.37
C LEU A 236 -23.92 -12.92 3.50
N ALA A 237 -23.91 -12.43 4.74
CA ALA A 237 -23.49 -13.19 5.92
C ALA A 237 -24.30 -14.48 6.09
N GLN A 238 -25.61 -14.41 5.84
CA GLN A 238 -26.49 -15.58 5.93
C GLN A 238 -26.11 -16.64 4.90
N VAL A 239 -25.89 -16.26 3.64
CA VAL A 239 -25.50 -17.21 2.58
C VAL A 239 -24.12 -17.80 2.84
N VAL A 240 -23.16 -16.99 3.31
CA VAL A 240 -21.83 -17.51 3.67
C VAL A 240 -21.92 -18.48 4.84
N HIS A 241 -22.76 -18.21 5.84
CA HIS A 241 -22.95 -19.10 6.99
C HIS A 241 -23.61 -20.44 6.61
N GLU A 242 -24.67 -20.38 5.79
CA GLU A 242 -25.46 -21.55 5.41
C GLU A 242 -24.79 -22.38 4.30
N GLY A 243 -23.91 -21.77 3.49
CA GLY A 243 -23.35 -22.39 2.28
C GLY A 243 -24.37 -22.54 1.15
N ASP A 244 -25.58 -22.01 1.32
CA ASP A 244 -26.69 -22.07 0.38
C ASP A 244 -27.52 -20.78 0.46
N GLY A 245 -28.31 -20.51 -0.57
CA GLY A 245 -29.12 -19.30 -0.66
C GLY A 245 -29.66 -19.02 -2.05
N PRO A 246 -30.24 -17.84 -2.27
CA PRO A 246 -30.65 -17.40 -3.60
C PRO A 246 -29.47 -17.49 -4.58
N PRO A 247 -29.64 -18.08 -5.78
CA PRO A 247 -28.53 -18.35 -6.70
C PRO A 247 -27.62 -17.14 -6.99
N GLY A 248 -28.20 -15.95 -7.10
CA GLY A 248 -27.45 -14.71 -7.30
C GLY A 248 -26.56 -14.36 -6.11
N MET A 249 -27.07 -14.48 -4.88
CA MET A 249 -26.28 -14.19 -3.67
C MET A 249 -25.15 -15.20 -3.48
N THR A 250 -25.39 -16.48 -3.76
CA THR A 250 -24.34 -17.51 -3.74
C THR A 250 -23.27 -17.23 -4.81
N ALA A 251 -23.66 -16.79 -6.01
CA ALA A 251 -22.72 -16.39 -7.05
C ALA A 251 -21.87 -15.19 -6.63
N VAL A 252 -22.47 -14.17 -6.01
CA VAL A 252 -21.75 -13.01 -5.47
C VAL A 252 -20.80 -13.41 -4.34
N ALA A 253 -21.24 -14.27 -3.41
CA ALA A 253 -20.39 -14.76 -2.33
C ALA A 253 -19.14 -15.48 -2.87
N ARG A 254 -19.30 -16.27 -3.95
CA ARG A 254 -18.16 -16.89 -4.66
C ARG A 254 -17.27 -15.87 -5.35
N LYS A 255 -17.86 -14.93 -6.07
CA LYS A 255 -17.12 -13.86 -6.78
C LYS A 255 -16.31 -13.00 -5.79
N PHE A 256 -16.82 -12.81 -4.58
CA PHE A 256 -16.15 -12.07 -3.51
C PHE A 256 -15.18 -12.95 -2.70
N GLY A 257 -14.97 -14.21 -3.09
CA GLY A 257 -14.00 -15.13 -2.48
C GLY A 257 -14.43 -15.70 -1.13
N LEU A 258 -15.69 -15.55 -0.73
CA LEU A 258 -16.21 -16.00 0.57
C LEU A 258 -16.64 -17.47 0.54
N LEU A 259 -17.07 -17.95 -0.63
CA LEU A 259 -17.41 -19.34 -0.90
C LEU A 259 -16.57 -19.86 -2.08
N ASP A 260 -16.29 -21.16 -2.11
CA ASP A 260 -15.65 -21.81 -3.23
C ASP A 260 -16.67 -22.31 -4.29
N GLY A 261 -16.17 -23.02 -5.32
CA GLY A 261 -16.99 -23.55 -6.40
C GLY A 261 -18.08 -24.53 -5.93
N ASP A 262 -17.81 -25.28 -4.86
CA ASP A 262 -18.73 -26.25 -4.28
C ASP A 262 -19.71 -25.61 -3.28
N GLY A 263 -19.50 -24.33 -2.95
CA GLY A 263 -20.31 -23.58 -1.98
C GLY A 263 -19.80 -23.74 -0.54
N GLU A 264 -18.61 -24.31 -0.33
CA GLU A 264 -17.99 -24.36 0.98
C GLU A 264 -17.33 -23.02 1.32
N ARG A 265 -17.24 -22.72 2.61
CA ARG A 265 -16.60 -21.48 3.09
C ARG A 265 -15.10 -21.54 2.86
N THR A 266 -14.57 -20.47 2.27
CA THR A 266 -13.12 -20.26 2.21
C THR A 266 -12.60 -19.79 3.57
N GLY A 267 -11.27 -19.72 3.73
CA GLY A 267 -10.66 -19.08 4.90
C GLY A 267 -11.07 -17.61 5.05
N ASP A 268 -11.36 -16.91 3.96
CA ASP A 268 -11.87 -15.53 3.97
C ASP A 268 -13.34 -15.49 4.41
N GLY A 269 -14.15 -16.46 3.97
CA GLY A 269 -15.52 -16.63 4.43
C GLY A 269 -15.62 -16.87 5.93
N ASP A 270 -14.76 -17.74 6.48
CA ASP A 270 -14.72 -18.00 7.93
C ASP A 270 -14.32 -16.75 8.74
N ARG A 271 -13.31 -16.01 8.26
CA ARG A 271 -12.88 -14.75 8.87
C ARG A 271 -14.01 -13.70 8.83
N ALA A 272 -14.60 -13.49 7.65
CA ALA A 272 -15.65 -12.51 7.42
C ALA A 272 -16.90 -12.72 8.31
N LEU A 273 -17.26 -13.97 8.61
CA LEU A 273 -18.37 -14.27 9.53
C LEU A 273 -18.07 -13.90 10.99
N GLY A 274 -16.80 -13.91 11.39
CA GLY A 274 -16.38 -13.50 12.73
C GLY A 274 -16.42 -11.99 12.94
N HIS A 275 -16.28 -11.19 11.87
CA HIS A 275 -16.12 -9.75 11.94
C HIS A 275 -16.88 -9.01 10.81
N PRO A 276 -17.95 -8.24 11.12
CA PRO A 276 -18.75 -7.53 10.11
C PRO A 276 -17.94 -6.59 9.19
N VAL A 277 -16.83 -6.06 9.68
CA VAL A 277 -15.89 -5.24 8.91
C VAL A 277 -15.25 -6.03 7.78
N GLN A 278 -14.82 -7.28 8.03
CA GLN A 278 -14.19 -8.12 7.00
C GLN A 278 -15.18 -8.54 5.92
N LEU A 279 -16.45 -8.76 6.30
CA LEU A 279 -17.49 -9.01 5.31
C LEU A 279 -17.78 -7.76 4.46
N PHE A 280 -17.75 -6.57 5.07
CA PHE A 280 -17.83 -5.31 4.32
C PHE A 280 -16.63 -5.11 3.39
N GLU A 281 -15.41 -5.40 3.84
CA GLU A 281 -14.20 -5.36 3.02
C GLU A 281 -14.27 -6.32 1.83
N ALA A 282 -14.82 -7.52 2.00
CA ALA A 282 -15.06 -8.45 0.91
C ALA A 282 -16.00 -7.88 -0.16
N VAL A 283 -17.08 -7.19 0.25
CA VAL A 283 -17.98 -6.49 -0.68
C VAL A 283 -17.28 -5.34 -1.36
N VAL A 284 -16.51 -4.53 -0.62
CA VAL A 284 -15.71 -3.43 -1.20
C VAL A 284 -14.74 -3.96 -2.25
N ASN A 285 -13.98 -5.01 -1.95
CA ASN A 285 -12.99 -5.59 -2.86
C ASN A 285 -13.67 -6.21 -4.09
N GLY A 286 -14.75 -6.96 -3.90
CA GLY A 286 -15.50 -7.57 -4.99
C GLY A 286 -16.10 -6.56 -5.98
N VAL A 287 -16.49 -5.38 -5.49
CA VAL A 287 -17.07 -4.30 -6.29
C VAL A 287 -15.99 -3.39 -6.91
N ALA A 288 -14.95 -3.03 -6.15
CA ALA A 288 -13.94 -2.07 -6.58
C ALA A 288 -12.78 -2.70 -7.36
N ALA A 289 -12.46 -3.96 -7.09
CA ALA A 289 -11.36 -4.70 -7.68
C ALA A 289 -11.80 -6.11 -8.15
N PRO A 290 -12.80 -6.21 -9.05
CA PRO A 290 -13.23 -7.50 -9.58
C PRO A 290 -12.08 -8.25 -10.27
N ALA A 291 -12.20 -9.58 -10.31
CA ALA A 291 -11.20 -10.45 -10.92
C ALA A 291 -11.05 -10.23 -12.43
N ASP A 292 -12.14 -9.91 -13.13
CA ASP A 292 -12.12 -9.58 -14.55
C ASP A 292 -11.42 -8.23 -14.79
N PRO A 293 -10.40 -8.16 -15.67
CA PRO A 293 -9.65 -6.93 -15.93
C PRO A 293 -10.51 -5.79 -16.48
N LEU A 294 -11.48 -6.09 -17.35
CA LEU A 294 -12.33 -5.08 -17.98
C LEU A 294 -13.31 -4.50 -16.96
N ALA A 295 -13.91 -5.34 -16.12
CA ALA A 295 -14.71 -4.94 -14.98
C ALA A 295 -13.90 -4.11 -13.98
N ARG A 296 -12.63 -4.46 -13.75
CA ARG A 296 -11.74 -3.72 -12.85
C ARG A 296 -11.45 -2.31 -13.37
N GLN A 297 -11.28 -2.17 -14.68
CA GLN A 297 -11.12 -0.88 -15.33
C GLN A 297 -12.42 -0.04 -15.27
N ALA A 298 -13.59 -0.68 -15.41
CA ALA A 298 -14.88 -0.02 -15.32
C ALA A 298 -15.28 0.37 -13.88
N ALA A 299 -14.79 -0.35 -12.86
CA ALA A 299 -15.22 -0.20 -11.48
C ALA A 299 -14.99 1.21 -10.91
N LEU A 300 -13.80 1.78 -11.08
CA LEU A 300 -13.47 3.11 -10.53
C LEU A 300 -14.37 4.24 -11.10
N PRO A 301 -14.46 4.43 -12.43
CA PRO A 301 -15.37 5.43 -13.01
C PRO A 301 -16.84 5.14 -12.66
N LEU A 302 -17.26 3.88 -12.62
CA LEU A 302 -18.63 3.50 -12.24
C LEU A 302 -18.95 3.93 -10.80
N LEU A 303 -18.08 3.60 -9.84
CA LEU A 303 -18.24 4.00 -8.44
C LEU A 303 -18.27 5.52 -8.28
N ALA A 304 -17.39 6.24 -8.96
CA ALA A 304 -17.37 7.70 -8.92
C ALA A 304 -18.67 8.31 -9.46
N MET A 305 -19.21 7.78 -10.57
CA MET A 305 -20.50 8.21 -11.10
C MET A 305 -21.66 7.90 -10.16
N LEU A 306 -21.68 6.71 -9.54
CA LEU A 306 -22.72 6.31 -8.60
C LEU A 306 -22.74 7.21 -7.36
N VAL A 307 -21.58 7.59 -6.81
CA VAL A 307 -21.51 8.52 -5.67
C VAL A 307 -22.07 9.91 -6.01
N LEU A 308 -21.90 10.34 -7.27
CA LEU A 308 -22.33 11.65 -7.75
C LEU A 308 -23.79 11.68 -8.24
N ALA A 309 -24.44 10.52 -8.41
CA ALA A 309 -25.76 10.41 -9.00
C ALA A 309 -26.86 10.26 -7.94
N ASP A 310 -27.94 11.03 -8.08
CA ASP A 310 -29.14 10.87 -7.25
C ASP A 310 -29.95 9.61 -7.65
N THR A 311 -29.92 9.28 -8.94
CA THR A 311 -30.56 8.10 -9.54
C THR A 311 -29.65 7.46 -10.58
N VAL A 312 -29.71 6.15 -10.71
CA VAL A 312 -28.93 5.34 -11.66
C VAL A 312 -29.65 5.30 -13.00
N ASP A 313 -29.07 5.98 -13.98
CA ASP A 313 -29.43 5.85 -15.41
C ASP A 313 -28.37 4.97 -16.08
N VAL A 314 -28.74 3.71 -16.40
CA VAL A 314 -27.81 2.70 -16.90
C VAL A 314 -27.23 3.11 -18.26
N GLU A 315 -28.04 3.66 -19.16
CA GLU A 315 -27.55 4.06 -20.49
C GLU A 315 -26.56 5.23 -20.37
N MET A 316 -26.84 6.20 -19.49
CA MET A 316 -25.89 7.29 -19.22
C MET A 316 -24.56 6.77 -18.64
N LEU A 317 -24.61 5.79 -17.72
CA LEU A 317 -23.40 5.19 -17.14
C LEU A 317 -22.58 4.46 -18.21
N VAL A 318 -23.26 3.67 -19.05
CA VAL A 318 -22.65 2.93 -20.16
C VAL A 318 -22.01 3.89 -21.16
N ASP A 319 -22.71 4.95 -21.58
CA ASP A 319 -22.19 5.94 -22.52
C ASP A 319 -20.93 6.63 -21.97
N ARG A 320 -20.96 7.04 -20.69
CA ARG A 320 -19.78 7.66 -20.05
C ARG A 320 -18.61 6.70 -19.91
N LEU A 321 -18.87 5.43 -19.62
CA LEU A 321 -17.82 4.41 -19.60
C LEU A 321 -17.25 4.17 -21.00
N GLY A 322 -18.08 4.14 -22.05
CA GLY A 322 -17.61 4.11 -23.44
C GLY A 322 -16.58 5.20 -23.73
N ILE A 323 -16.86 6.43 -23.29
CA ILE A 323 -15.92 7.56 -23.42
C ILE A 323 -14.63 7.32 -22.62
N VAL A 324 -14.72 6.85 -21.36
CA VAL A 324 -13.52 6.57 -20.55
C VAL A 324 -12.63 5.53 -21.23
N PHE A 325 -13.22 4.44 -21.74
CA PHE A 325 -12.48 3.36 -22.42
C PHE A 325 -11.86 3.81 -23.74
N PHE A 326 -12.54 4.68 -24.48
CA PHE A 326 -11.99 5.32 -25.68
C PHE A 326 -10.80 6.22 -25.35
N GLU A 327 -10.93 7.09 -24.34
CA GLU A 327 -9.85 8.00 -23.95
C GLU A 327 -8.62 7.25 -23.41
N THR A 328 -8.78 6.07 -22.81
CA THR A 328 -7.67 5.21 -22.38
C THR A 328 -7.11 4.31 -23.48
N GLY A 329 -7.63 4.38 -24.71
CA GLY A 329 -7.17 3.57 -25.84
C GLY A 329 -7.55 2.09 -25.75
N THR A 330 -8.54 1.74 -24.92
CA THR A 330 -9.06 0.37 -24.79
C THR A 330 -10.07 0.06 -25.89
N HIS A 331 -10.71 1.09 -26.46
CA HIS A 331 -11.60 0.99 -27.60
C HIS A 331 -11.30 2.05 -28.66
N ASP A 332 -11.54 1.71 -29.93
CA ASP A 332 -11.30 2.60 -31.07
C ASP A 332 -12.39 3.67 -31.26
N LEU A 333 -13.57 3.45 -30.66
CA LEU A 333 -14.73 4.32 -30.78
C LEU A 333 -15.24 4.76 -29.40
N PRO A 334 -15.79 5.99 -29.28
CA PRO A 334 -16.38 6.49 -28.04
C PRO A 334 -17.72 5.82 -27.70
N GLU A 335 -18.32 5.12 -28.68
CA GLU A 335 -19.57 4.39 -28.50
C GLU A 335 -19.31 3.13 -27.65
N PRO A 336 -20.13 2.86 -26.63
CA PRO A 336 -19.94 1.73 -25.74
C PRO A 336 -20.12 0.42 -26.52
N SER A 337 -19.09 -0.42 -26.48
CA SER A 337 -19.14 -1.78 -27.04
C SER A 337 -20.14 -2.65 -26.29
N ASP A 338 -20.61 -3.72 -26.93
CA ASP A 338 -21.45 -4.72 -26.27
C ASP A 338 -20.74 -5.29 -25.02
N THR A 339 -19.41 -5.42 -25.07
CA THR A 339 -18.60 -5.87 -23.93
C THR A 339 -18.65 -4.88 -22.75
N VAL A 340 -18.59 -3.57 -23.00
CA VAL A 340 -18.75 -2.55 -21.94
C VAL A 340 -20.17 -2.63 -21.34
N ARG A 341 -21.19 -2.80 -22.18
CA ARG A 341 -22.58 -2.96 -21.73
C ARG A 341 -22.74 -4.18 -20.82
N GLU A 342 -22.19 -5.32 -21.23
CA GLU A 342 -22.21 -6.57 -20.45
C GLU A 342 -21.52 -6.40 -19.09
N VAL A 343 -20.32 -5.81 -19.07
CA VAL A 343 -19.56 -5.57 -17.84
C VAL A 343 -20.31 -4.64 -16.88
N VAL A 344 -20.90 -3.55 -17.38
CA VAL A 344 -21.68 -2.64 -16.53
C VAL A 344 -22.91 -3.32 -15.98
N ALA A 345 -23.63 -4.08 -16.82
CA ALA A 345 -24.80 -4.82 -16.39
C ALA A 345 -24.45 -5.85 -15.30
N GLU A 346 -23.34 -6.58 -15.45
CA GLU A 346 -22.85 -7.53 -14.45
C GLU A 346 -22.49 -6.84 -13.13
N LEU A 347 -21.70 -5.76 -13.17
CA LEU A 347 -21.32 -5.01 -11.96
C LEU A 347 -22.55 -4.45 -11.24
N LEU A 348 -23.51 -3.90 -11.96
CA LEU A 348 -24.75 -3.40 -11.36
C LEU A 348 -25.61 -4.54 -10.78
N ALA A 349 -25.65 -5.71 -11.42
CA ALA A 349 -26.35 -6.89 -10.91
C ALA A 349 -25.71 -7.42 -9.61
N ASP A 350 -24.39 -7.44 -9.53
CA ASP A 350 -23.66 -7.80 -8.31
C ASP A 350 -23.92 -6.79 -7.19
N MET A 351 -23.87 -5.49 -7.49
CA MET A 351 -24.16 -4.43 -6.54
C MET A 351 -25.60 -4.50 -6.01
N HIS A 352 -26.59 -4.79 -6.88
CA HIS A 352 -27.97 -5.04 -6.46
C HIS A 352 -28.07 -6.22 -5.50
N THR A 353 -27.45 -7.33 -5.89
CA THR A 353 -27.46 -8.57 -5.11
C THR A 353 -26.79 -8.35 -3.74
N ALA A 354 -25.69 -7.62 -3.68
CA ALA A 354 -24.97 -7.26 -2.46
C ALA A 354 -25.64 -6.14 -1.64
N GLY A 355 -26.79 -5.59 -2.08
CA GLY A 355 -27.50 -4.52 -1.37
C GLY A 355 -26.84 -3.13 -1.44
N VAL A 356 -25.87 -2.95 -2.34
CA VAL A 356 -25.22 -1.67 -2.62
C VAL A 356 -26.19 -0.72 -3.33
N LEU A 357 -27.04 -1.26 -4.20
CA LEU A 357 -28.07 -0.51 -4.91
C LEU A 357 -29.46 -0.89 -4.39
N THR A 358 -30.39 0.06 -4.38
CA THR A 358 -31.81 -0.24 -4.15
C THR A 358 -32.33 -1.16 -5.24
N ALA A 359 -33.34 -1.98 -4.94
CA ALA A 359 -33.93 -2.92 -5.88
C ALA A 359 -34.20 -2.32 -7.29
N PRO A 360 -34.04 -3.10 -8.37
CA PRO A 360 -34.26 -2.64 -9.73
C PRO A 360 -35.64 -1.98 -9.91
N GLY A 361 -35.69 -0.82 -10.57
CA GLY A 361 -36.92 -0.06 -10.80
C GLY A 361 -36.65 1.37 -11.29
N GLU A 362 -37.70 2.20 -11.38
CA GLU A 362 -37.64 3.56 -11.94
C GLU A 362 -36.73 4.54 -11.16
N HIS A 363 -36.35 4.21 -9.91
CA HIS A 363 -35.57 5.07 -9.03
C HIS A 363 -34.42 4.32 -8.35
N GLN A 364 -33.68 3.54 -9.11
CA GLN A 364 -32.47 2.89 -8.61
C GLN A 364 -31.48 3.95 -8.11
N ARG A 365 -30.90 3.75 -6.92
CA ARG A 365 -29.89 4.64 -6.30
C ARG A 365 -28.97 3.86 -5.37
N LEU A 366 -27.86 4.47 -4.94
CA LEU A 366 -27.05 3.92 -3.86
C LEU A 366 -27.86 3.87 -2.56
N THR A 367 -27.75 2.76 -1.84
CA THR A 367 -28.19 2.68 -0.45
C THR A 367 -27.16 3.41 0.44
N ASP A 368 -27.51 3.71 1.69
CA ASP A 368 -26.55 4.27 2.65
C ASP A 368 -25.34 3.35 2.86
N TYR A 369 -25.58 2.04 2.83
CA TYR A 369 -24.54 1.01 2.81
C TYR A 369 -23.71 1.08 1.52
N GLY A 370 -24.39 1.13 0.37
CA GLY A 370 -23.73 1.19 -0.93
C GLY A 370 -22.88 2.43 -1.15
N ARG A 371 -23.28 3.58 -0.60
CA ARG A 371 -22.45 4.80 -0.62
C ARG A 371 -21.13 4.59 0.12
N ARG A 372 -21.17 3.91 1.27
CA ARG A 372 -19.95 3.57 2.05
C ARG A 372 -19.09 2.56 1.29
N VAL A 373 -19.70 1.56 0.65
CA VAL A 373 -18.99 0.61 -0.22
C VAL A 373 -18.31 1.35 -1.37
N ALA A 374 -19.02 2.24 -2.05
CA ALA A 374 -18.49 2.98 -3.20
C ALA A 374 -17.33 3.92 -2.81
N VAL A 375 -17.50 4.71 -1.75
CA VAL A 375 -16.44 5.61 -1.26
C VAL A 375 -15.22 4.81 -0.78
N THR A 376 -15.43 3.75 0.00
CA THR A 376 -14.33 2.89 0.49
C THR A 376 -13.66 2.16 -0.68
N GLY A 377 -14.40 1.76 -1.71
CA GLY A 377 -13.85 1.17 -2.93
C GLY A 377 -12.94 2.13 -3.70
N ILE A 378 -13.34 3.40 -3.83
CA ILE A 378 -12.48 4.43 -4.43
C ILE A 378 -11.21 4.63 -3.60
N ARG A 379 -11.32 4.67 -2.26
CA ARG A 379 -10.17 4.74 -1.35
C ARG A 379 -9.24 3.54 -1.53
N ALA A 380 -9.78 2.33 -1.51
CA ALA A 380 -9.03 1.09 -1.67
C ALA A 380 -8.27 1.10 -3.02
N ARG A 381 -8.92 1.53 -4.11
CA ARG A 381 -8.27 1.66 -5.43
C ARG A 381 -7.14 2.69 -5.45
N ALA A 382 -7.25 3.78 -4.68
CA ALA A 382 -6.15 4.74 -4.53
C ALA A 382 -4.97 4.15 -3.76
N MET A 383 -5.25 3.40 -2.70
CA MET A 383 -4.22 2.82 -1.81
C MET A 383 -3.53 1.58 -2.39
N GLN A 384 -4.22 0.79 -3.20
CA GLN A 384 -3.68 -0.42 -3.84
C GLN A 384 -2.76 -0.12 -5.03
N GLY A 385 -2.63 1.15 -5.44
CA GLY A 385 -1.95 1.48 -6.70
C GLY A 385 -2.76 1.02 -7.92
N VAL A 386 -2.48 1.65 -9.05
CA VAL A 386 -2.97 1.14 -10.33
C VAL A 386 -1.88 0.22 -10.83
N ASP A 387 -2.15 -1.09 -10.90
CA ASP A 387 -1.39 -1.97 -11.79
C ASP A 387 -1.48 -1.33 -13.19
N GLN A 388 -0.40 -0.70 -13.63
CA GLN A 388 -0.31 -0.08 -14.95
C GLN A 388 0.07 -1.11 -16.00
#